data_AF-I1QQY1-F1
#
_entry.id   AF-I1QQY1-F1
#
_cell.length_a   1.000
_cell.length_b   1.000
_cell.length_c   1.000
_cell.angle_alpha   90.00
_cell.angle_beta   90.00
_cell.angle_gamma   90.00
#
_symmetry.space_group_name_H-M   'P 1'
#
loop_
_entity.id
_entity.type
_entity.pdbx_description
1 polymer ?
#
loop_
_entity_poly.entity_id
_entity_poly.type
_entity_poly.pdbx_seq_one_letter_code
_entity_poly.pdbx_strand_id
1 'polypeptide(L)'
;MIHAKKLAQLARKLQQKMVSASAGSGRHTAGTSHDCCSTASLAGKGHCAVYTVDGARFEVPLPYLGTAVFGELLTMSHEEFGFASEDGRITLTCDTSVMEYVMCLLRRDASKEVERAFLCSMAMPCHNVGVLNLQLAVCT
;
A
#
# COMPACT_ATOMS: atom_id res chain seq x y z
N MET A 1 -20.64 12.98 42.47
CA MET A 1 -19.23 12.51 42.48
C MET A 1 -19.20 11.04 42.07
N ILE A 2 -18.60 10.71 40.93
CA ILE A 2 -18.51 9.32 40.45
C ILE A 2 -17.41 8.61 41.24
N HIS A 3 -17.77 7.59 42.03
CA HIS A 3 -16.83 6.85 42.87
C HIS A 3 -15.80 6.09 42.03
N ALA A 4 -14.50 6.31 42.29
CA ALA A 4 -13.37 5.66 41.63
C ALA A 4 -13.48 4.12 41.58
N LYS A 5 -14.16 3.51 42.56
CA LYS A 5 -14.44 2.07 42.61
C LYS A 5 -15.28 1.57 41.43
N LYS A 6 -16.23 2.37 40.92
CA LYS A 6 -17.04 2.02 39.73
C LYS A 6 -16.21 2.07 38.45
N LEU A 7 -15.27 3.01 38.34
CA LEU A 7 -14.37 3.14 37.18
C LEU A 7 -13.42 1.95 37.06
N ALA A 8 -12.83 1.53 38.19
CA ALA A 8 -11.97 0.34 38.25
C ALA A 8 -12.73 -0.97 37.97
N GLN A 9 -14.04 -1.01 38.25
CA GLN A 9 -14.88 -2.18 37.96
C GLN A 9 -15.22 -2.30 36.47
N LEU A 10 -15.41 -1.17 35.78
CA LEU A 10 -15.61 -1.14 34.33
C LEU A 10 -14.35 -1.53 33.56
N ALA A 11 -13.17 -1.06 33.99
CA ALA A 11 -11.89 -1.41 33.36
C ALA A 11 -11.63 -2.93 33.38
N ARG A 12 -11.92 -3.60 34.50
CA ARG A 12 -11.72 -5.05 34.63
C ARG A 12 -12.67 -5.88 33.74
N LYS A 13 -13.91 -5.43 33.53
CA LYS A 13 -14.86 -6.13 32.63
C LYS A 13 -14.47 -6.04 31.15
N LEU A 14 -13.81 -4.95 30.73
CA LEU A 14 -13.31 -4.84 29.36
C LEU A 14 -12.09 -5.74 29.12
N GLN A 15 -11.18 -5.85 30.08
CA GLN A 15 -10.02 -6.75 29.98
C GLN A 15 -10.42 -8.23 29.91
N GLN A 16 -11.46 -8.65 30.63
CA GLN A 16 -11.96 -10.03 30.58
C GLN A 16 -12.56 -10.42 29.22
N LYS A 17 -13.00 -9.45 28.40
CA LYS A 17 -13.55 -9.72 27.06
C LYS A 17 -12.48 -9.80 25.95
N MET A 18 -11.22 -9.45 26.23
CA MET A 18 -10.11 -9.50 25.25
C MET A 18 -9.14 -10.67 25.47
N VAL A 19 -9.28 -11.47 26.54
CA VAL A 19 -8.37 -12.58 26.90
C VAL A 19 -8.98 -13.97 26.59
N SER A 20 -9.89 -14.06 25.62
CA SER A 20 -10.36 -15.35 25.07
C SER A 20 -9.94 -15.60 23.62
N ALA A 21 -9.02 -14.78 23.09
CA ALA A 21 -8.47 -14.95 21.74
C ALA A 21 -6.93 -15.01 21.76
N SER A 22 -6.34 -15.82 22.64
CA SER A 22 -4.94 -16.26 22.46
C SER A 22 -4.58 -17.39 23.43
N ALA A 23 -4.67 -18.64 22.98
CA ALA A 23 -3.66 -19.67 23.26
C ALA A 23 -4.02 -20.98 22.54
N GLY A 24 -3.15 -21.40 21.60
CA GLY A 24 -2.96 -22.83 21.34
C GLY A 24 -3.00 -23.30 19.89
N SER A 25 -1.87 -23.15 19.20
CA SER A 25 -1.13 -24.24 18.52
C SER A 25 -1.87 -25.29 17.66
N GLY A 26 -1.50 -25.38 16.37
CA GLY A 26 -1.31 -26.69 15.73
C GLY A 26 -1.80 -26.89 14.29
N ARG A 27 -0.87 -26.73 13.33
CA ARG A 27 -0.64 -27.59 12.14
C ARG A 27 -1.67 -27.60 10.98
N HIS A 28 -1.17 -28.06 9.83
CA HIS A 28 -1.83 -28.35 8.52
C HIS A 28 -1.77 -27.19 7.50
N THR A 29 -0.82 -27.21 6.55
CA THR A 29 -0.89 -27.85 5.23
C THR A 29 -2.13 -27.49 4.40
N ALA A 30 -1.87 -26.81 3.28
CA ALA A 30 -2.61 -26.85 2.01
C ALA A 30 -4.07 -26.36 1.96
N GLY A 31 -4.29 -25.41 1.04
CA GLY A 31 -5.51 -25.32 0.24
C GLY A 31 -6.50 -24.23 0.62
N THR A 32 -6.79 -23.37 -0.37
CA THR A 32 -8.10 -22.75 -0.68
C THR A 32 -8.80 -21.96 0.45
N SER A 33 -9.30 -20.73 0.30
CA SER A 33 -9.66 -19.89 -0.82
C SER A 33 -10.00 -18.53 -0.19
N HIS A 34 -9.38 -17.44 -0.63
CA HIS A 34 -9.85 -16.11 -0.29
C HIS A 34 -10.46 -15.51 -1.55
N ASP A 35 -11.73 -15.85 -1.75
CA ASP A 35 -12.61 -15.20 -2.71
C ASP A 35 -12.93 -13.79 -2.22
N CYS A 36 -12.17 -12.81 -2.74
CA CYS A 36 -12.53 -11.40 -2.68
C CYS A 36 -12.14 -10.67 -3.97
N CYS A 37 -12.60 -11.15 -5.13
CA CYS A 37 -12.91 -10.31 -6.31
C CYS A 37 -13.30 -11.20 -7.50
N SER A 38 -14.59 -11.53 -7.60
CA SER A 38 -15.22 -11.66 -8.93
C SER A 38 -15.68 -10.23 -9.26
N THR A 39 -15.36 -9.58 -10.38
CA THR A 39 -15.23 -10.09 -11.75
C THR A 39 -14.60 -8.97 -12.56
N ALA A 40 -13.53 -9.23 -13.31
CA ALA A 40 -13.28 -8.64 -14.62
C ALA A 40 -11.98 -9.22 -15.18
N SER A 41 -12.13 -10.21 -16.06
CA SER A 41 -11.17 -10.63 -17.09
C SER A 41 -9.98 -9.68 -17.31
N LEU A 42 -8.82 -9.98 -16.71
CA LEU A 42 -7.56 -9.40 -17.14
C LEU A 42 -6.53 -10.51 -17.32
N ALA A 43 -6.54 -11.01 -18.56
CA ALA A 43 -5.41 -11.57 -19.30
C ALA A 43 -4.62 -12.72 -18.65
N GLY A 44 -4.69 -13.89 -19.28
CA GLY A 44 -3.65 -14.91 -19.10
C GLY A 44 -2.25 -14.32 -19.35
N LYS A 45 -1.26 -14.82 -18.60
CA LYS A 45 0.18 -14.46 -18.60
C LYS A 45 0.60 -13.25 -17.74
N GLY A 46 0.54 -13.38 -16.41
CA GLY A 46 1.57 -12.85 -15.49
C GLY A 46 1.83 -11.33 -15.46
N HIS A 47 1.03 -10.51 -16.11
CA HIS A 47 1.18 -9.05 -16.20
C HIS A 47 -0.18 -8.36 -15.96
N CYS A 48 -0.12 -7.12 -15.49
CA CYS A 48 -1.24 -6.21 -15.31
C CYS A 48 -1.05 -4.99 -16.21
N ALA A 49 -2.11 -4.52 -16.85
CA ALA A 49 -2.08 -3.28 -17.59
C ALA A 49 -2.34 -2.10 -16.65
N VAL A 50 -1.40 -1.16 -16.58
CA VAL A 50 -1.57 0.12 -15.87
C VAL A 50 -1.43 1.27 -16.86
N TYR A 51 -2.06 2.39 -16.52
CA TYR A 51 -2.06 3.60 -17.33
C TYR A 51 -1.41 4.73 -16.55
N THR A 52 -0.72 5.64 -17.22
CA THR A 52 -0.20 6.87 -16.61
C THR A 52 -1.18 8.03 -16.80
N VAL A 53 -0.94 9.16 -16.11
CA VAL A 53 -1.82 10.35 -16.22
C VAL A 53 -1.91 10.93 -17.64
N ASP A 54 -0.87 10.74 -18.45
CA ASP A 54 -0.82 11.10 -19.86
C ASP A 54 -1.42 10.02 -20.80
N GLY A 55 -1.99 8.96 -20.22
CA GLY A 55 -2.75 7.93 -20.92
C GLY A 55 -1.91 6.82 -21.55
N ALA A 56 -0.59 6.77 -21.32
CA ALA A 56 0.25 5.70 -21.83
C ALA A 56 -0.02 4.39 -21.08
N ARG A 57 0.01 3.27 -21.80
CA ARG A 57 -0.27 1.93 -21.26
C ARG A 57 1.02 1.14 -21.07
N PHE A 58 1.18 0.58 -19.88
CA PHE A 58 2.31 -0.28 -19.51
C PHE A 58 1.84 -1.66 -19.10
N GLU A 59 2.55 -2.71 -19.57
CA GLU A 59 2.35 -4.09 -19.11
C GLU A 59 3.33 -4.40 -17.97
N VAL A 60 2.83 -4.40 -16.75
CA VAL A 60 3.62 -4.57 -15.53
C VAL A 60 3.58 -6.02 -15.07
N PRO A 61 4.72 -6.71 -14.89
CA PRO A 61 4.74 -8.04 -14.30
C PRO A 61 4.06 -8.07 -12.92
N LEU A 62 3.20 -9.06 -12.66
CA LEU A 62 2.51 -9.20 -11.38
C LEU A 62 3.46 -9.19 -10.15
N PRO A 63 4.69 -9.76 -10.20
CA PRO A 63 5.62 -9.67 -9.07
C PRO A 63 6.00 -8.24 -8.69
N TYR A 64 5.96 -7.29 -9.64
CA TYR A 64 6.29 -5.89 -9.37
C TYR A 64 5.18 -5.17 -8.60
N LEU A 65 3.93 -5.59 -8.76
CA LEU A 65 2.80 -4.99 -8.02
C LEU A 65 2.89 -5.22 -6.50
N GLY A 66 3.62 -6.25 -6.06
CA GLY A 66 3.91 -6.50 -4.64
C GLY A 66 5.09 -5.71 -4.07
N THR A 67 5.76 -4.88 -4.88
CA THR A 67 6.90 -4.07 -4.43
C THR A 67 6.41 -2.83 -3.68
N ALA A 68 7.22 -2.31 -2.75
CA ALA A 68 6.90 -1.08 -2.02
C ALA A 68 6.64 0.10 -2.97
N VAL A 69 7.39 0.17 -4.08
CA VAL A 69 7.24 1.22 -5.09
C VAL A 69 5.84 1.20 -5.73
N PHE A 70 5.38 0.05 -6.19
CA PHE A 70 4.04 -0.07 -6.75
C PHE A 70 2.95 0.03 -5.69
N GLY A 71 3.16 -0.48 -4.49
CA GLY A 71 2.19 -0.34 -3.40
C GLY A 71 1.88 1.13 -3.09
N GLU A 72 2.90 1.97 -3.02
CA GLU A 72 2.72 3.41 -2.80
C GLU A 72 2.05 4.09 -4.00
N LEU A 73 2.52 3.82 -5.22
CA LEU A 73 1.91 4.34 -6.45
C LEU A 73 0.42 4.00 -6.53
N LEU A 74 0.06 2.74 -6.28
CA LEU A 74 -1.33 2.28 -6.28
C LEU A 74 -2.15 2.91 -5.17
N THR A 75 -1.56 3.15 -4.00
CA THR A 75 -2.22 3.84 -2.89
C THR A 75 -2.56 5.29 -3.28
N MET A 76 -1.57 6.04 -3.77
CA MET A 76 -1.80 7.40 -4.28
C MET A 76 -2.84 7.43 -5.39
N SER A 77 -2.79 6.46 -6.30
CA SER A 77 -3.73 6.34 -7.42
C SER A 77 -5.15 6.06 -6.94
N HIS A 78 -5.30 5.21 -5.93
CA HIS A 78 -6.59 4.93 -5.32
C HIS A 78 -7.18 6.16 -4.62
N GLU A 79 -6.33 6.93 -3.92
CA GLU A 79 -6.74 8.16 -3.24
C GLU A 79 -7.16 9.26 -4.22
N GLU A 80 -6.47 9.38 -5.35
CA GLU A 80 -6.73 10.42 -6.35
C GLU A 80 -7.86 10.05 -7.33
N PHE A 81 -7.83 8.85 -7.91
CA PHE A 81 -8.75 8.44 -8.98
C PHE A 81 -9.83 7.48 -8.51
N GLY A 82 -9.60 6.74 -7.42
CA GLY A 82 -10.41 5.61 -7.02
C GLY A 82 -10.31 4.42 -7.99
N PHE A 83 -10.60 3.21 -7.49
CA PHE A 83 -10.63 2.00 -8.32
C PHE A 83 -12.04 1.52 -8.69
N ALA A 84 -13.07 2.27 -8.29
CA ALA A 84 -14.47 1.91 -8.51
C ALA A 84 -15.05 2.39 -9.86
N SER A 85 -14.20 2.79 -10.81
CA SER A 85 -14.65 3.26 -12.12
C SER A 85 -15.17 2.11 -13.00
N GLU A 86 -16.19 2.39 -13.82
CA GLU A 86 -16.88 1.45 -14.72
C GLU A 86 -15.91 0.75 -15.69
N ASP A 87 -14.79 1.40 -16.00
CA ASP A 87 -13.77 0.87 -16.92
C ASP A 87 -12.77 -0.10 -16.26
N GLY A 88 -12.73 -0.17 -14.91
CA GLY A 88 -11.79 -1.02 -14.17
C GLY A 88 -10.30 -0.78 -14.46
N ARG A 89 -9.95 0.38 -15.04
CA ARG A 89 -8.57 0.74 -15.40
C ARG A 89 -7.82 1.28 -14.19
N ILE A 90 -6.58 0.83 -14.02
CA ILE A 90 -5.66 1.35 -13.01
C ILE A 90 -4.86 2.50 -13.65
N THR A 91 -5.21 3.73 -13.33
CA THR A 91 -4.45 4.93 -13.73
C THR A 91 -3.56 5.38 -12.58
N LEU A 92 -2.27 5.50 -12.83
CA LEU A 92 -1.27 5.97 -11.89
C LEU A 92 -1.19 7.49 -11.89
N THR A 93 -0.82 8.07 -10.75
CA THR A 93 -0.60 9.52 -10.56
C THR A 93 0.68 10.03 -11.24
N CYS A 94 1.50 9.14 -11.79
CA CYS A 94 2.75 9.47 -12.46
C CYS A 94 2.62 9.48 -13.99
N ASP A 95 3.51 10.22 -14.65
CA ASP A 95 3.62 10.26 -16.10
C ASP A 95 4.45 9.09 -16.67
N THR A 96 4.47 8.98 -18.00
CA THR A 96 5.26 7.98 -18.74
C THR A 96 6.73 7.92 -18.30
N SER A 97 7.40 9.06 -18.10
CA SER A 97 8.84 9.11 -17.80
C SER A 97 9.16 8.54 -16.41
N VAL A 98 8.32 8.86 -15.43
CA VAL A 98 8.42 8.31 -14.08
C VAL A 98 8.15 6.81 -14.10
N MET A 99 7.16 6.36 -14.87
CA MET A 99 6.84 4.95 -14.99
C MET A 99 7.98 4.14 -15.65
N GLU A 100 8.63 4.67 -16.69
CA GLU A 100 9.83 4.08 -17.27
C GLU A 100 10.98 3.95 -16.26
N TYR A 101 11.17 4.97 -15.43
CA TYR A 101 12.17 4.94 -14.36
C TYR A 101 11.85 3.90 -13.29
N VAL A 102 10.60 3.78 -12.85
CA VAL A 102 10.14 2.73 -11.91
C VAL A 102 10.43 1.34 -12.46
N MET A 103 10.05 1.09 -13.71
CA MET A 103 10.33 -0.19 -14.38
C MET A 103 11.83 -0.45 -14.52
N CYS A 104 12.64 0.59 -14.66
CA CYS A 104 14.10 0.47 -14.65
C CYS A 104 14.65 0.13 -13.26
N LEU A 105 14.15 0.78 -12.19
CA LEU A 105 14.55 0.52 -10.81
C LEU A 105 14.29 -0.93 -10.42
N LEU A 106 13.09 -1.43 -10.71
CA LEU A 106 12.68 -2.79 -10.34
C LEU A 106 13.40 -3.86 -11.15
N ARG A 107 13.64 -3.64 -12.45
CA ARG A 107 14.40 -4.58 -13.28
C ARG A 107 15.87 -4.72 -12.85
N ARG A 108 16.42 -3.70 -12.19
CA ARG A 108 17.82 -3.67 -11.73
C ARG A 108 17.96 -4.06 -10.26
N ASP A 109 16.87 -4.44 -9.59
CA ASP A 109 16.84 -4.72 -8.16
C ASP A 109 17.52 -3.61 -7.34
N ALA A 110 17.06 -2.37 -7.56
CA ALA A 110 17.58 -1.21 -6.86
C ALA A 110 17.55 -1.40 -5.32
N SER A 111 18.50 -0.75 -4.63
CA SER A 111 18.55 -0.86 -3.17
C SER A 111 17.30 -0.24 -2.54
N LYS A 112 16.91 -0.74 -1.36
CA LYS A 112 15.79 -0.20 -0.60
C LYS A 112 15.96 1.26 -0.18
N GLU A 113 17.19 1.77 -0.16
CA GLU A 113 17.47 3.18 0.04
C GLU A 113 17.05 4.02 -1.18
N VAL A 114 17.38 3.56 -2.39
CA VAL A 114 16.99 4.23 -3.64
C VAL A 114 15.46 4.19 -3.83
N GLU A 115 14.83 3.04 -3.59
CA GLU A 115 13.36 2.92 -3.63
C GLU A 115 12.69 3.92 -2.68
N ARG A 116 13.19 4.04 -1.44
CA ARG A 116 12.66 5.00 -0.45
C ARG A 116 12.88 6.44 -0.88
N ALA A 117 14.08 6.80 -1.34
CA ALA A 117 14.38 8.16 -1.80
C ALA A 117 13.47 8.57 -2.96
N PHE A 118 13.21 7.64 -3.90
CA PHE A 118 12.27 7.85 -4.99
C PHE A 118 10.85 8.11 -4.47
N LEU A 119 10.33 7.27 -3.58
CA LEU A 119 8.99 7.45 -3.01
C LEU A 119 8.87 8.76 -2.23
N CYS A 120 9.88 9.12 -1.45
CA CYS A 120 9.94 10.42 -0.78
C CYS A 120 9.89 11.60 -1.76
N SER A 121 10.45 11.48 -2.97
CA SER A 121 10.36 12.55 -3.96
C SER A 121 8.95 12.71 -4.57
N MET A 122 8.17 11.63 -4.64
CA MET A 122 6.81 11.67 -5.18
C MET A 122 5.77 12.06 -4.13
N ALA A 123 5.92 11.57 -2.90
CA ALA A 123 4.97 11.76 -1.80
C ALA A 123 5.08 13.14 -1.11
N MET A 124 5.91 14.06 -1.61
CA MET A 124 6.08 15.39 -1.04
C MET A 124 5.27 16.39 -1.86
N PRO A 125 4.09 16.84 -1.38
CA PRO A 125 3.58 18.11 -1.83
C PRO A 125 4.55 19.17 -1.32
N CYS A 126 4.97 20.07 -2.20
CA CYS A 126 5.76 21.24 -1.84
C CYS A 126 4.93 22.16 -0.91
N HIS A 127 4.86 21.86 0.39
CA HIS A 127 4.60 22.86 1.41
C HIS A 127 5.91 23.12 2.14
N ASN A 128 6.59 24.17 1.72
CA ASN A 128 7.70 24.70 2.49
C ASN A 128 7.46 26.19 2.76
N VAL A 129 6.79 26.48 3.88
CA VAL A 129 7.11 27.65 4.70
C VAL A 129 6.92 27.22 6.16
N GLY A 130 7.91 26.55 6.76
CA GLY A 130 7.95 26.49 8.23
C GLY A 130 8.73 25.39 8.94
N VAL A 131 9.12 24.27 8.32
CA VAL A 131 9.80 23.18 9.07
C VAL A 131 10.91 22.52 8.26
N LEU A 132 11.92 23.30 7.86
CA LEU A 132 13.25 22.76 7.52
C LEU A 132 14.02 22.36 8.79
N ASN A 133 13.40 21.60 9.70
CA ASN A 133 14.12 21.10 10.88
C ASN A 133 13.67 19.75 11.46
N LEU A 134 12.82 18.97 10.79
CA LEU A 134 12.56 17.62 11.28
C LEU A 134 12.17 16.63 10.18
N GLN A 135 13.11 16.30 9.29
CA GLN A 135 13.10 14.97 8.65
C GLN A 135 14.45 14.61 7.99
N LEU A 136 15.59 15.12 8.50
CA LEU A 136 16.88 14.43 8.26
C LEU A 136 17.11 13.31 9.30
N ALA A 137 16.08 12.97 10.08
CA ALA A 137 16.14 12.00 11.18
C ALA A 137 15.44 10.67 10.89
N VAL A 138 14.88 10.47 9.68
CA VAL A 138 14.21 9.20 9.30
C VAL A 138 14.91 8.58 8.08
N CYS A 139 16.24 8.70 8.02
CA CYS A 139 17.09 7.93 7.12
C CYS A 139 18.43 7.65 7.82
N THR A 140 18.40 6.93 8.95
CA THR A 140 19.57 6.24 9.53
C THR A 140 19.11 4.93 10.14
#